data_AF-A0A1L3MMC8-F1
#
_entry.id   AF-A0A1L3MMC8-F1
#
_cell.length_a   1.000
_cell.length_b   1.000
_cell.length_c   1.000
_cell.angle_alpha   90.00
_cell.angle_beta   90.00
_cell.angle_gamma   90.00
#
_symmetry.space_group_name_H-M   'P 1'
#
loop_
_entity.id
_entity.type
_entity.pdbx_description
1 polymer ?
#
loop_
_entity_poly.entity_id
_entity_poly.type
_entity_poly.pdbx_seq_one_letter_code
_entity_poly.pdbx_strand_id
1 'polypeptide(L)'
;MDWKDSYIKLDYISREIEQFNSEYGDEIELEIVHFYDHFRAFATICQDESPFKDYFAEGVDYRSSDEASKKALEELYRQAYYIC
;
A
#
# COMPACT_ATOMS: atom_id res chain seq x y z
N MET A 1 12.39 -13.57 11.46
CA MET A 1 10.93 -13.53 11.66
C MET A 1 10.35 -13.86 10.30
N ASP A 2 9.81 -15.07 10.14
CA ASP A 2 9.33 -15.56 8.85
C ASP A 2 7.96 -14.93 8.59
N TRP A 3 7.87 -14.03 7.61
CA TRP A 3 6.69 -13.21 7.32
C TRP A 3 5.46 -14.06 6.94
N LYS A 4 5.67 -15.32 6.57
CA LYS A 4 4.61 -16.28 6.27
C LYS A 4 3.79 -16.66 7.51
N ASP A 5 4.41 -16.65 8.69
CA ASP A 5 3.75 -17.08 9.93
C ASP A 5 2.80 -16.01 10.50
N SER A 6 2.99 -14.74 10.17
CA SER A 6 2.06 -13.67 10.60
C SER A 6 0.73 -13.70 9.85
N TYR A 7 0.73 -14.15 8.58
CA TYR A 7 -0.50 -14.24 7.78
C TYR A 7 -1.42 -15.39 8.21
N ILE A 8 -0.84 -16.52 8.64
CA ILE A 8 -1.60 -17.68 9.12
C ILE A 8 -2.27 -17.41 10.47
N LYS A 9 -1.77 -16.42 11.23
CA LYS A 9 -2.32 -16.05 12.54
C LYS A 9 -3.38 -14.93 12.51
N LEU A 10 -3.53 -14.23 11.39
CA LEU A 10 -4.41 -13.05 11.25
C LEU A 10 -5.71 -13.34 10.47
N ASP A 11 -6.04 -14.60 10.20
CA ASP A 11 -7.23 -15.00 9.44
C ASP A 11 -7.36 -14.22 8.11
N TYR A 12 -6.33 -14.36 7.27
CA TYR A 12 -6.33 -13.82 5.91
C TYR A 12 -7.62 -14.19 5.13
N ILE A 13 -8.28 -13.20 4.55
CA ILE A 13 -9.50 -13.37 3.73
C ILE A 13 -9.15 -13.25 2.25
N SER A 14 -8.60 -12.11 1.83
CA SER A 14 -8.29 -11.84 0.41
C SER A 14 -7.14 -10.85 0.25
N ARG A 15 -6.61 -10.79 -0.97
CA ARG A 15 -5.61 -9.83 -1.42
C ARG A 15 -6.01 -9.34 -2.80
N GLU A 16 -5.91 -8.04 -2.98
CA GLU A 16 -6.17 -7.33 -4.23
C GLU A 16 -4.95 -6.45 -4.54
N ILE A 17 -4.64 -6.28 -5.82
CA ILE A 17 -3.55 -5.42 -6.27
C ILE A 17 -4.11 -4.52 -7.36
N GLU A 18 -3.94 -3.22 -7.20
CA GLU A 18 -4.26 -2.21 -8.19
C GLU A 18 -2.99 -1.52 -8.66
N GLN A 19 -2.89 -1.25 -9.96
CA GLN A 19 -1.77 -0.52 -10.55
C GLN A 19 -2.30 0.67 -11.33
N PHE A 20 -1.69 1.83 -11.11
CA PHE A 20 -2.08 3.07 -11.78
C PHE A 20 -0.94 4.09 -11.77
N ASN A 21 -0.99 5.05 -12.69
CA ASN A 21 -0.03 6.15 -12.73
C ASN A 21 -0.49 7.31 -11.85
N SER A 22 0.42 7.82 -11.02
CA SER A 22 0.22 9.08 -10.29
C SER A 22 0.19 10.28 -11.22
N GLU A 23 -0.25 11.43 -10.70
CA GLU A 23 -0.20 12.71 -11.41
C GLU A 23 1.24 13.18 -11.73
N TYR A 24 2.24 12.62 -11.04
CA TYR A 24 3.67 12.91 -11.25
C TYR A 24 4.31 12.00 -12.31
N GLY A 25 3.54 11.07 -12.89
CA GLY A 25 4.03 10.13 -13.89
C GLY A 25 4.75 8.91 -13.32
N ASP A 26 4.79 8.75 -12.00
CA ASP A 26 5.28 7.53 -11.35
C ASP A 26 4.17 6.46 -11.33
N GLU A 27 4.51 5.22 -11.67
CA GLU A 27 3.62 4.06 -11.50
C GLU A 27 3.52 3.69 -10.02
N ILE A 28 2.29 3.48 -9.55
CA ILE A 28 1.99 3.08 -8.19
C ILE A 28 1.37 1.68 -8.22
N GLU A 29 1.92 0.79 -7.39
CA GLU A 29 1.26 -0.46 -7.00
C GLU A 29 0.62 -0.29 -5.63
N LEU A 30 -0.67 -0.58 -5.54
CA LEU A 30 -1.45 -0.58 -4.31
C LEU A 30 -1.91 -2.00 -4.00
N GLU A 31 -1.27 -2.65 -3.04
CA GLU A 31 -1.66 -3.94 -2.51
C GLU A 31 -2.63 -3.75 -1.33
N ILE A 32 -3.83 -4.34 -1.41
CA ILE A 32 -4.84 -4.32 -0.35
C ILE A 32 -5.02 -5.74 0.16
N VAL A 33 -4.84 -5.91 1.46
CA VAL A 33 -5.02 -7.18 2.16
C VAL A 33 -6.19 -7.06 3.12
N HIS A 34 -7.12 -7.99 3.01
CA HIS A 34 -8.26 -8.12 3.91
C HIS A 34 -7.99 -9.23 4.92
N PHE A 35 -7.97 -8.85 6.20
CA PHE A 35 -7.95 -9.75 7.34
C PHE A 35 -9.32 -9.76 8.00
N TYR A 36 -9.58 -10.76 8.86
CA TYR A 36 -10.87 -10.89 9.54
C TYR A 36 -11.33 -9.63 10.30
N ASP A 37 -10.40 -8.90 10.92
CA ASP A 37 -10.69 -7.75 11.77
C ASP A 37 -10.28 -6.40 11.17
N HIS A 38 -9.52 -6.37 10.07
CA HIS A 38 -9.06 -5.13 9.45
C HIS A 38 -8.64 -5.28 7.99
N PHE A 39 -8.49 -4.14 7.34
CA PHE A 39 -7.87 -3.97 6.04
C PHE A 39 -6.51 -3.32 6.20
N ARG A 40 -5.54 -3.78 5.42
CA ARG A 40 -4.20 -3.24 5.35
C ARG A 40 -3.87 -2.97 3.89
N ALA A 41 -3.50 -1.74 3.58
CA ALA A 41 -3.08 -1.34 2.24
C ALA A 41 -1.60 -0.96 2.25
N PHE A 42 -0.91 -1.29 1.16
CA PHE A 42 0.48 -0.97 0.92
C PHE A 42 0.58 -0.26 -0.42
N ALA A 43 1.11 0.95 -0.43
CA ALA A 43 1.32 1.71 -1.64
C ALA A 43 2.82 1.82 -1.91
N THR A 44 3.24 1.50 -3.13
CA THR A 44 4.65 1.48 -3.55
C THR A 44 4.79 2.22 -4.88
N ILE A 45 5.81 3.07 -5.01
CA ILE A 45 6.21 3.58 -6.33
C ILE A 45 7.08 2.52 -7.01
N CYS A 46 6.62 2.04 -8.16
CA CYS A 46 7.36 1.10 -8.99
C CYS A 46 8.01 1.88 -10.13
N GLN A 47 9.33 1.92 -10.17
CA GLN A 47 10.07 2.55 -11.26
C GLN A 47 10.97 1.53 -11.95
N ASP A 48 10.73 1.34 -13.25
CA ASP A 48 11.56 0.50 -14.11
C ASP A 48 12.87 1.20 -14.53
N GLU A 49 12.94 2.53 -14.39
CA GLU A 49 14.05 3.35 -14.86
C GLU A 49 14.64 4.26 -13.76
N SER A 50 15.93 4.58 -13.90
CA SER A 50 16.66 5.48 -13.00
C SER A 50 16.14 6.93 -13.07
N PRO A 51 16.11 7.68 -11.96
CA PRO A 51 16.60 7.31 -10.62
C PRO A 51 15.56 6.52 -9.84
N PHE A 52 15.90 5.28 -9.45
CA PHE A 52 15.01 4.39 -8.70
C PHE A 52 14.53 5.06 -7.40
N LYS A 53 13.22 5.23 -7.27
CA LYS A 53 12.54 5.74 -6.08
C LYS A 53 11.95 4.57 -5.29
N ASP A 54 12.61 4.21 -4.19
CA ASP A 54 12.05 3.25 -3.22
C ASP A 54 11.16 3.99 -2.21
N TYR A 55 9.97 4.41 -2.65
CA TYR A 55 8.93 4.93 -1.74
C TYR A 55 7.88 3.85 -1.47
N PHE A 56 7.59 3.66 -0.19
CA PHE A 56 6.63 2.68 0.31
C PHE A 56 5.89 3.27 1.50
N ALA A 57 4.59 3.05 1.54
CA ALA A 57 3.76 3.44 2.66
C ALA A 57 2.69 2.40 2.97
N GLU A 58 2.22 2.44 4.21
CA GLU A 58 1.22 1.52 4.74
C GLU A 58 0.04 2.30 5.31
N GLY A 59 -1.16 1.79 5.09
CA GLY A 59 -2.38 2.25 5.71
C GLY A 59 -3.17 1.09 6.31
N VAL A 60 -3.81 1.32 7.46
CA VAL A 60 -4.65 0.33 8.15
C VAL A 60 -5.99 0.96 8.50
N ASP A 61 -7.06 0.21 8.26
CA ASP A 61 -8.40 0.56 8.72
C ASP A 61 -9.20 -0.69 9.10
N TYR A 62 -9.93 -0.61 10.21
CA TYR A 62 -10.68 -1.77 10.74
C TYR A 62 -12.04 -1.98 10.06
N ARG A 63 -12.44 -1.11 9.13
CA ARG A 63 -13.80 -1.10 8.57
C ARG A 63 -13.87 -0.89 7.06
N SER A 64 -12.87 -0.25 6.46
CA SER A 64 -12.91 0.15 5.06
C SER A 64 -11.57 -0.07 4.35
N SER A 65 -11.59 -0.83 3.25
CA SER A 65 -10.48 -0.91 2.31
C SER A 65 -10.10 0.47 1.79
N ASP A 66 -11.08 1.30 1.45
CA ASP A 66 -10.86 2.61 0.84
C ASP A 66 -10.13 3.55 1.80
N GLU A 67 -10.48 3.54 3.10
CA GLU A 67 -9.77 4.34 4.10
C GLU A 67 -8.36 3.81 4.38
N ALA A 68 -8.15 2.49 4.33
CA ALA A 68 -6.80 1.92 4.42
C ALA A 68 -5.95 2.36 3.22
N SER A 69 -6.48 2.24 1.99
CA SER A 69 -5.86 2.66 0.75
C SER A 69 -5.53 4.15 0.75
N LYS A 70 -6.49 4.98 1.18
CA LYS A 70 -6.30 6.44 1.27
C LYS A 70 -5.14 6.79 2.20
N LYS A 71 -5.06 6.18 3.39
CA LYS A 71 -3.95 6.41 4.34
C LYS A 71 -2.60 6.02 3.75
N ALA A 72 -2.54 4.86 3.07
CA ALA A 72 -1.33 4.40 2.40
C ALA A 72 -0.89 5.40 1.32
N LEU A 73 -1.82 5.87 0.48
CA LEU A 73 -1.54 6.82 -0.59
C LEU A 73 -1.15 8.19 -0.04
N GLU A 74 -1.88 8.77 0.91
CA GLU A 74 -1.54 10.06 1.52
C GLU A 74 -0.10 10.05 2.08
N GLU A 75 0.27 8.98 2.78
CA GLU A 75 1.62 8.82 3.31
C GLU A 75 2.67 8.61 2.21
N LEU A 76 2.38 7.83 1.18
CA LEU A 76 3.27 7.64 0.02
C LEU A 76 3.55 8.98 -0.66
N TYR A 77 2.51 9.77 -0.94
CA TYR A 77 2.63 11.06 -1.61
C TYR A 77 3.36 12.08 -0.72
N ARG A 78 3.12 12.06 0.60
CA ARG A 78 3.86 12.89 1.57
C ARG A 78 5.35 12.59 1.53
N GLN A 79 5.74 11.31 1.48
CA GLN A 79 7.15 10.88 1.40
C GLN A 79 7.78 11.21 0.05
N ALA A 80 7.07 10.92 -1.04
CA ALA A 80 7.61 11.01 -2.39
C ALA A 80 7.67 12.46 -2.94
N TYR A 81 6.71 13.30 -2.55
CA TYR A 81 6.48 14.59 -3.22
C TYR A 81 6.43 15.80 -2.27
N TYR A 82 6.61 15.62 -0.95
CA TYR A 82 6.54 16.71 0.04
C TYR A 82 5.23 17.53 0.00
N ILE A 83 4.10 16.88 -0.30
CA ILE A 83 2.79 17.53 -0.29
C ILE A 83 2.34 17.66 1.18
N CYS A 84 2.10 18.90 1.62
CA CYS A 84 1.61 19.26 2.97
C CYS A 84 0.09 19.36 3.01
#